data_AF-A0ABC9SB79-F1
#
_entry.id   AF-A0ABC9SB79-F1
#
_cell.length_a   1.000
_cell.length_b   1.000
_cell.length_c   1.000
_cell.angle_alpha   90.00
_cell.angle_beta   90.00
_cell.angle_gamma   90.00
#
_symmetry.space_group_name_H-M   'P 1'
#
loop_
_entity.id
_entity.type
_entity.pdbx_description
1 polymer ?
#
loop_
_entity_poly.entity_id
_entity_poly.type
_entity_poly.pdbx_seq_one_letter_code
_entity_poly.pdbx_strand_id
1 'polypeptide(L)'
;MIYKNDTQNMFSSYNFCGEIKFDGFLKRLDNAIIKLPEKIKELENSIETTKENISKYTRLVEQKLPYPRLEYLQALKLDHKTLIDDLAKMGKDRDYKPAFNPKSKEVLEKMNAEKRASLENEREEIKEQANQEAYSPMKKAVNDDYDMGM
;
A
#
# COMPACT_ATOMS: atom_id res chain seq x y z
N MET A 1 -63.70 -22.19 -28.46
CA MET A 1 -63.68 -20.73 -28.68
C MET A 1 -62.25 -20.31 -28.98
N ILE A 2 -62.00 -19.73 -30.14
CA ILE A 2 -60.66 -19.21 -30.50
C ILE A 2 -60.69 -17.71 -30.20
N TYR A 3 -59.93 -17.27 -29.19
CA TYR A 3 -59.77 -15.85 -28.88
C TYR A 3 -58.87 -15.20 -29.95
N LYS A 4 -59.42 -14.24 -30.70
CA LYS A 4 -58.62 -13.36 -31.58
C LYS A 4 -58.19 -12.14 -30.77
N ASN A 5 -56.88 -11.99 -30.56
CA ASN A 5 -56.31 -10.79 -29.95
C ASN A 5 -56.09 -9.74 -31.05
N ASP A 6 -57.08 -8.87 -31.26
CA ASP A 6 -56.90 -7.66 -32.07
C ASP A 6 -56.07 -6.63 -31.29
N THR A 7 -54.75 -6.76 -31.40
CA THR A 7 -53.76 -5.84 -30.80
C THR A 7 -53.77 -4.45 -31.46
N GLN A 8 -54.35 -4.34 -32.65
CA GLN A 8 -54.37 -3.11 -33.45
C GLN A 8 -55.34 -2.05 -32.93
N ASN A 9 -56.33 -2.42 -32.10
CA ASN A 9 -57.36 -1.50 -31.60
C ASN A 9 -57.16 -1.03 -30.15
N MET A 10 -56.19 -1.60 -29.41
CA MET A 10 -55.94 -1.23 -28.00
C MET A 10 -55.19 0.10 -27.84
N PHE A 11 -54.40 0.51 -28.85
CA PHE A 11 -53.56 1.71 -28.78
C PHE A 11 -54.03 2.86 -29.69
N SER A 12 -55.00 2.61 -30.58
CA SER A 12 -55.48 3.63 -31.54
C SER A 12 -56.73 4.39 -31.09
N SER A 13 -57.47 3.86 -30.11
CA SER A 13 -58.75 4.43 -29.63
C SER A 13 -58.66 5.11 -28.26
N TYR A 14 -57.64 4.79 -27.46
CA TYR A 14 -57.43 5.36 -26.14
C TYR A 14 -56.40 6.49 -26.20
N ASN A 15 -56.83 7.72 -25.92
CA ASN A 15 -55.95 8.85 -25.65
C ASN A 15 -55.23 8.60 -24.32
N PHE A 16 -54.23 7.71 -24.32
CA PHE A 16 -53.44 7.29 -23.16
C PHE A 16 -52.85 8.50 -22.39
N CYS A 17 -52.57 9.59 -23.11
CA CYS A 17 -52.04 10.83 -22.55
C CYS A 17 -53.10 11.74 -21.89
N GLY A 18 -54.39 11.54 -22.19
CA GLY A 18 -55.51 12.31 -21.63
C GLY A 18 -56.13 11.70 -20.38
N GLU A 19 -56.10 10.37 -20.25
CA GLU A 19 -56.69 9.63 -19.11
C GLU A 19 -55.71 9.44 -17.94
N ILE A 20 -54.40 9.34 -18.20
CA ILE A 20 -53.37 9.10 -17.18
C ILE A 20 -52.65 10.42 -16.87
N LYS A 21 -52.73 10.87 -15.60
CA LYS A 21 -52.04 12.08 -15.14
C LYS A 21 -50.57 11.77 -14.81
N PHE A 22 -49.66 12.14 -15.71
CA PHE A 22 -48.21 11.98 -15.51
C PHE A 22 -47.56 13.09 -14.67
N ASP A 23 -48.30 14.11 -14.25
CA ASP A 23 -47.76 15.28 -13.52
C ASP A 23 -46.91 14.89 -12.29
N GLY A 24 -47.36 13.91 -11.50
CA GLY A 24 -46.59 13.40 -10.35
C GLY A 24 -45.31 12.65 -10.74
N PHE A 25 -45.30 11.97 -11.89
CA PHE A 25 -44.11 11.29 -12.42
C PHE A 25 -43.11 12.31 -12.98
N LEU A 26 -43.58 13.29 -13.75
CA LEU A 26 -42.76 14.38 -14.29
C LEU A 26 -42.13 15.19 -13.17
N LYS A 27 -42.88 15.54 -12.11
CA LYS A 27 -42.32 16.20 -10.92
C LYS A 27 -41.23 15.38 -10.22
N ARG A 28 -41.37 14.05 -10.16
CA ARG A 28 -40.31 13.18 -9.61
C ARG A 28 -39.07 13.15 -10.49
N LEU A 29 -39.25 13.17 -11.82
CA LEU A 29 -38.15 13.27 -12.77
C LEU A 29 -37.43 14.62 -12.65
N ASP A 30 -38.17 15.74 -12.62
CA ASP A 30 -37.59 17.07 -12.46
C ASP A 30 -36.83 17.17 -11.14
N ASN A 31 -37.39 16.68 -10.04
CA ASN A 31 -36.70 16.63 -8.76
C ASN A 31 -35.43 15.76 -8.79
N ALA A 32 -35.42 14.66 -9.55
CA ALA A 32 -34.24 13.82 -9.72
C ALA A 32 -33.17 14.52 -10.56
N ILE A 33 -33.57 15.24 -11.62
CA ILE A 33 -32.70 16.04 -12.47
C ILE A 33 -32.08 17.19 -11.67
N ILE A 34 -32.86 17.88 -10.83
CA ILE A 34 -32.37 18.98 -9.98
C ILE A 34 -31.34 18.50 -8.96
N LYS A 35 -31.51 17.30 -8.38
CA LYS A 35 -30.61 16.73 -7.37
C LYS A 35 -29.37 16.02 -7.95
N LEU A 36 -29.36 15.73 -9.25
CA LEU A 36 -28.26 15.04 -9.91
C LEU A 36 -26.92 15.78 -9.78
N PRO A 37 -26.84 17.10 -10.04
CA PRO A 37 -25.60 17.86 -9.90
C PRO A 37 -25.02 17.86 -8.48
N GLU A 38 -25.88 17.94 -7.45
CA GLU A 38 -25.44 17.88 -6.05
C GLU A 38 -24.79 16.52 -5.74
N LYS A 39 -25.45 15.43 -6.15
CA LYS A 39 -24.90 14.08 -6.00
C LYS A 39 -23.59 13.88 -6.77
N ILE A 40 -23.48 14.47 -7.96
CA ILE A 40 -22.23 14.42 -8.75
C ILE A 40 -21.10 15.09 -7.96
N LYS A 41 -21.32 16.29 -7.40
CA LYS A 41 -20.32 17.00 -6.59
C LYS A 41 -19.94 16.25 -5.31
N GLU A 42 -20.91 15.68 -4.61
CA GLU A 42 -20.66 14.85 -3.42
C GLU A 42 -19.78 13.64 -3.76
N LEU A 43 -20.06 12.97 -4.88
CA LEU A 43 -19.26 11.86 -5.37
C LEU A 43 -17.85 12.32 -5.78
N GLU A 44 -17.70 13.44 -6.46
CA GLU A 44 -16.39 14.02 -6.83
C GLU A 44 -15.53 14.29 -5.58
N ASN A 45 -16.08 14.92 -4.55
CA ASN A 45 -15.39 15.16 -3.28
C ASN A 45 -14.99 13.84 -2.59
N SER A 46 -15.88 12.83 -2.61
CA SER A 46 -15.57 11.51 -2.05
C SER A 46 -14.44 10.79 -2.80
N ILE A 47 -14.37 10.97 -4.12
CA ILE A 47 -13.31 10.41 -4.96
C ILE A 47 -11.99 11.13 -4.67
N GLU A 48 -12.00 12.45 -4.55
CA GLU A 48 -10.82 13.25 -4.24
C GLU A 48 -10.23 12.85 -2.88
N THR A 49 -11.05 12.83 -1.83
CA THR A 49 -10.61 12.39 -0.49
C THR A 49 -10.09 10.95 -0.49
N THR A 50 -10.70 10.06 -1.26
CA THR A 50 -10.22 8.67 -1.40
C THR A 50 -8.86 8.62 -2.10
N LYS A 51 -8.66 9.38 -3.17
CA LYS A 51 -7.37 9.48 -3.88
C LYS A 51 -6.26 10.03 -2.98
N GLU A 52 -6.57 11.03 -2.15
CA GLU A 52 -5.62 11.54 -1.16
C GLU A 52 -5.24 10.48 -0.15
N ASN A 53 -6.22 9.72 0.37
CA ASN A 53 -5.98 8.67 1.35
C ASN A 53 -5.12 7.55 0.75
N ILE A 54 -5.41 7.12 -0.47
CA ILE A 54 -4.56 6.17 -1.21
C ILE A 54 -3.13 6.69 -1.30
N SER A 55 -2.95 7.97 -1.66
CA SER A 55 -1.62 8.58 -1.76
C SER A 55 -0.89 8.62 -0.40
N LYS A 56 -1.60 8.99 0.67
CA LYS A 56 -1.06 9.00 2.05
C LYS A 56 -0.65 7.59 2.49
N TYR A 57 -1.50 6.59 2.27
CA TYR A 57 -1.21 5.21 2.65
C TYR A 57 -0.10 4.58 1.80
N THR A 58 -0.03 4.89 0.51
CA THR A 58 1.05 4.42 -0.36
C THR A 58 2.40 4.95 0.12
N ARG A 59 2.49 6.24 0.45
CA ARG A 59 3.71 6.82 1.06
C ARG A 59 4.07 6.15 2.39
N LEU A 60 3.09 5.88 3.25
CA LEU A 60 3.33 5.18 4.53
C LEU A 60 3.82 3.74 4.33
N VAL A 61 3.39 3.07 3.27
CA VAL A 61 3.85 1.73 2.92
C VAL A 61 5.28 1.78 2.35
N GLU A 62 5.56 2.71 1.44
CA GLU A 62 6.91 2.90 0.86
C GLU A 62 7.94 3.31 1.90
N GLN A 63 7.57 4.16 2.86
CA GLN A 63 8.44 4.58 3.97
C GLN A 63 8.72 3.47 4.98
N LYS A 64 7.88 2.43 5.04
CA LYS A 64 8.12 1.28 5.92
C LYS A 64 9.18 0.39 5.31
N LEU A 65 10.42 0.56 5.77
CA LEU A 65 11.48 -0.41 5.53
C LEU A 65 10.98 -1.82 5.92
N PRO A 66 11.34 -2.87 5.14
CA PRO A 66 11.02 -4.24 5.48
C PRO A 66 11.44 -4.55 6.92
N TYR A 67 10.58 -5.24 7.68
CA TYR A 67 10.87 -5.50 9.09
C TYR A 67 12.22 -6.22 9.23
N PRO A 68 13.18 -5.69 10.01
CA PRO A 68 14.58 -6.16 9.99
C PRO A 68 14.79 -7.64 10.32
N ARG A 69 13.80 -8.30 10.96
CA ARG A 69 13.87 -9.73 11.32
C ARG A 69 12.81 -10.58 10.64
N LEU A 70 12.18 -10.09 9.57
CA LEU A 70 11.08 -10.80 8.91
C LEU A 70 11.52 -12.17 8.41
N GLU A 71 12.65 -12.24 7.72
CA GLU A 71 13.18 -13.48 7.14
C GLU A 71 13.52 -14.51 8.24
N TYR A 72 14.11 -14.05 9.34
CA TYR A 72 14.41 -14.90 10.49
C TYR A 72 13.13 -15.48 11.13
N LEU A 73 12.09 -14.68 11.29
CA LEU A 73 10.80 -15.15 11.80
C LEU A 73 10.12 -16.14 10.87
N GLN A 74 10.19 -15.92 9.55
CA GLN A 74 9.66 -16.87 8.56
C GLN A 74 10.43 -18.19 8.61
N ALA A 75 11.76 -18.14 8.73
CA ALA A 75 12.59 -19.33 8.88
C ALA A 75 12.26 -20.11 10.17
N LEU A 76 12.09 -19.42 11.30
CA LEU A 76 11.66 -20.06 12.56
C LEU A 76 10.30 -20.73 12.45
N LYS A 77 9.34 -20.11 11.74
CA LYS A 77 8.02 -20.70 11.52
C LYS A 77 8.11 -21.99 10.69
N LEU A 78 8.97 -22.01 9.67
CA LEU A 78 9.22 -23.20 8.86
C LEU A 78 9.90 -24.29 9.67
N ASP A 79 10.92 -23.94 10.45
CA ASP A 79 11.64 -24.88 11.31
C ASP A 79 10.70 -25.51 12.35
N HIS A 80 9.82 -24.73 12.96
CA HIS A 80 8.82 -25.26 13.89
C HIS A 80 7.87 -26.25 13.21
N LYS A 81 7.45 -25.96 11.97
CA LYS A 81 6.58 -26.86 11.21
C LYS A 81 7.29 -28.18 10.89
N THR A 82 8.55 -28.14 10.44
CA THR A 82 9.31 -29.36 10.13
C THR A 82 9.57 -30.19 11.36
N LEU A 83 9.83 -29.57 12.52
CA LEU A 83 9.94 -30.27 13.80
C LEU A 83 8.63 -31.00 14.16
N ILE A 84 7.48 -30.35 14.02
CA ILE A 84 6.18 -31.00 14.26
C ILE A 84 5.97 -32.18 13.32
N ASP A 85 6.27 -32.01 12.03
CA ASP A 85 6.09 -33.06 11.04
C ASP A 85 7.02 -34.26 11.31
N ASP A 86 8.27 -34.01 11.72
CA ASP A 86 9.21 -35.06 12.10
C ASP A 86 8.78 -35.78 13.38
N LEU A 87 8.29 -35.06 14.40
CA LEU A 87 7.73 -35.66 15.62
C LEU A 87 6.51 -36.54 15.29
N ALA A 88 5.65 -36.10 14.38
CA ALA A 88 4.50 -36.88 13.95
C ALA A 88 4.91 -38.18 13.22
N LYS A 89 6.01 -38.16 12.45
CA LYS A 89 6.57 -39.35 11.79
C LYS A 89 7.25 -40.29 12.78
N MET A 90 8.04 -39.77 13.72
CA MET A 90 8.64 -40.56 14.80
C MET A 90 7.58 -41.24 15.68
N GLY A 91 6.43 -40.59 15.88
CA GLY A 91 5.31 -41.19 16.61
C GLY A 91 4.68 -42.40 15.90
N LYS A 92 4.84 -42.50 14.57
CA LYS A 92 4.31 -43.60 13.74
C LYS A 92 5.37 -44.69 13.50
N ASP A 93 6.56 -44.26 13.11
CA ASP A 93 7.67 -45.13 12.75
C ASP A 93 8.81 -44.96 13.76
N ARG A 94 9.03 -45.98 14.60
CA ARG A 94 10.06 -45.94 15.66
C ARG A 94 11.49 -45.84 15.14
N ASP A 95 11.74 -46.34 13.93
CA ASP A 95 13.06 -46.32 13.30
C ASP A 95 13.29 -45.08 12.43
N TYR A 96 12.31 -44.17 12.33
CA TYR A 96 12.44 -42.93 11.58
C TYR A 96 13.48 -42.01 12.23
N LYS A 97 14.48 -41.61 11.45
CA LYS A 97 15.47 -40.61 11.83
C LYS A 97 15.08 -39.24 11.27
N PRO A 98 14.84 -38.23 12.13
CA PRO A 98 14.62 -36.86 11.70
C PRO A 98 15.80 -36.33 10.87
N ALA A 99 15.48 -35.62 9.80
CA ALA A 99 16.47 -34.94 8.94
C ALA A 99 16.45 -33.41 9.15
N PHE A 100 15.88 -32.96 10.27
CA PHE A 100 15.73 -31.55 10.59
C PHE A 100 17.07 -30.80 10.52
N ASN A 101 17.14 -29.83 9.61
CA ASN A 101 18.24 -28.86 9.52
C ASN A 101 17.68 -27.45 9.79
N PRO A 102 18.13 -26.74 10.84
CA PRO A 102 17.56 -25.45 11.22
C PRO A 102 17.95 -24.36 10.22
N LYS A 103 17.00 -23.92 9.40
CA LYS A 103 17.22 -22.83 8.44
C LYS A 103 17.32 -21.47 9.14
N SER A 104 16.64 -21.32 10.27
CA SER A 104 16.68 -20.09 11.08
C SER A 104 18.09 -19.78 11.59
N LYS A 105 18.91 -20.79 11.85
CA LYS A 105 20.31 -20.61 12.28
C LYS A 105 21.15 -19.97 11.17
N GLU A 106 21.04 -20.45 9.94
CA GLU A 106 21.75 -19.90 8.77
C GLU A 106 21.33 -18.44 8.51
N VAL A 107 20.04 -18.14 8.60
CA VAL A 107 19.51 -16.78 8.42
C VAL A 107 20.00 -15.84 9.53
N LEU A 108 20.08 -16.33 10.77
CA LEU A 108 20.60 -15.55 11.89
C LEU A 108 22.09 -15.23 11.75
N GLU A 109 22.89 -16.19 11.27
CA GLU A 109 24.31 -16.00 11.00
C GLU A 109 24.54 -14.95 9.91
N LYS A 110 23.79 -15.03 8.79
CA LYS A 110 23.83 -14.02 7.72
C LYS A 110 23.47 -12.62 8.20
N MET A 111 22.37 -12.48 8.94
CA MET A 111 21.94 -11.19 9.50
C MET A 111 22.97 -10.59 10.47
N ASN A 112 23.64 -11.42 11.26
CA ASN A 112 24.70 -10.95 12.16
C ASN A 112 25.98 -10.57 11.40
N ALA A 113 26.31 -11.28 10.32
CA ALA A 113 27.43 -10.92 9.45
C ALA A 113 27.19 -9.59 8.74
N GLU A 114 26.00 -9.38 8.19
CA GLU A 114 25.58 -8.11 7.57
C GLU A 114 25.67 -6.95 8.55
N LYS A 115 25.18 -7.12 9.79
CA LYS A 115 25.31 -6.09 10.84
C LYS A 115 26.75 -5.73 11.16
N ARG A 116 27.66 -6.72 11.16
CA ARG A 116 29.08 -6.47 11.40
C ARG A 116 29.70 -5.69 10.25
N ALA A 117 29.36 -6.03 9.00
CA ALA A 117 29.81 -5.31 7.81
C ALA A 117 29.29 -3.86 7.78
N SER A 118 28.03 -3.62 8.12
CA SER A 118 27.47 -2.25 8.20
C SER A 118 28.21 -1.39 9.24
N LEU A 119 28.48 -1.94 10.42
CA LEU A 119 29.22 -1.23 11.48
C LEU A 119 30.68 -0.94 11.09
N GLU A 120 31.28 -1.76 10.24
CA GLU A 120 32.64 -1.55 9.73
C GLU A 120 32.67 -0.44 8.68
N ASN A 121 31.73 -0.46 7.72
CA ASN A 121 31.58 0.60 6.72
C ASN A 121 31.33 1.97 7.38
N GLU A 122 30.44 2.05 8.37
CA GLU A 122 30.18 3.31 9.11
C GLU A 122 31.46 3.85 9.78
N ARG A 123 32.31 2.97 10.30
CA ARG A 123 33.59 3.36 10.92
C ARG A 123 34.61 3.84 9.89
N GLU A 124 34.62 3.28 8.69
CA GLU A 124 35.48 3.72 7.61
C GLU A 124 35.03 5.09 7.06
N GLU A 125 33.72 5.29 6.85
CA GLU A 125 33.17 6.58 6.43
C GLU A 125 33.48 7.70 7.44
N ILE A 126 33.37 7.45 8.74
CA ILE A 126 33.72 8.43 9.79
C ILE A 126 35.21 8.78 9.74
N LYS A 127 36.08 7.78 9.50
CA LYS A 127 37.53 8.03 9.36
C LYS A 127 37.85 8.82 8.09
N GLU A 128 37.18 8.53 6.99
CA GLU A 128 37.36 9.25 5.73
C GLU A 128 36.90 10.71 5.83
N GLN A 129 35.75 10.97 6.45
CA GLN A 129 35.27 12.33 6.73
C GLN A 129 36.23 13.09 7.65
N ALA A 130 36.69 12.47 8.74
CA ALA A 130 37.66 13.07 9.65
C ALA A 130 39.00 13.38 8.95
N ASN A 131 39.44 12.52 8.02
CA ASN A 131 40.65 12.76 7.24
C ASN A 131 40.45 13.90 6.22
N GLN A 132 39.27 14.02 5.59
CA GLN A 132 38.96 15.13 4.68
C GLN A 132 38.87 16.48 5.41
N GLU A 133 38.31 16.50 6.62
CA GLU A 133 38.27 17.69 7.48
C GLU A 133 39.67 18.08 7.99
N ALA A 134 40.51 17.11 8.34
CA ALA A 134 41.89 17.35 8.76
C ALA A 134 42.80 17.88 7.62
N TYR A 135 42.50 17.54 6.37
CA TYR A 135 43.23 17.99 5.17
C TYR A 135 42.65 19.27 4.54
N SER A 136 41.62 19.90 5.11
CA SER A 136 41.22 21.25 4.71
C SER A 136 42.18 22.27 5.34
N PRO A 137 43.11 22.90 4.58
CA PRO A 137 43.97 23.92 5.14
C PRO A 137 43.06 25.08 5.58
N MET A 138 43.07 25.39 6.89
CA MET A 138 42.46 26.62 7.41
C MET A 138 42.89 27.77 6.49
N LYS A 139 41.95 28.33 5.72
CA LYS A 139 42.18 29.62 5.10
C LYS A 139 42.39 30.59 6.26
N LYS A 140 43.65 30.93 6.54
CA LYS A 140 43.98 32.13 7.30
C LYS A 140 43.19 33.25 6.64
N ALA A 141 42.29 33.88 7.38
CA ALA A 141 41.74 35.17 7.02
C ALA A 141 42.91 36.17 7.04
N VAL A 142 43.59 36.28 5.91
CA VAL A 142 44.39 37.45 5.55
C VAL A 142 43.48 38.25 4.65
N ASN A 143 43.31 39.52 5.00
CA ASN A 143 42.72 40.67 4.30
C ASN A 143 42.12 41.54 5.42
N ASP A 144 42.93 42.22 6.21
CA ASP A 144 43.64 43.48 5.87
C ASP A 144 42.69 44.53 5.29
N ASP A 145 42.53 45.59 6.09
CA ASP A 145 41.83 46.84 5.86
C ASP A 145 42.12 47.43 4.47
N TYR A 146 41.09 47.71 3.66
CA TYR A 146 41.13 48.81 2.68
C TYR A 146 39.73 49.40 2.43
N ASP A 147 39.51 50.56 3.04
CA ASP A 147 39.02 51.80 2.42
C ASP A 147 37.88 51.69 1.38
N MET A 148 36.63 51.86 1.83
CA MET A 148 35.50 52.20 0.97
C MET A 148 35.21 53.69 1.11
N GLY A 149 35.99 54.49 0.40
CA GLY A 149 35.78 55.93 0.27
C GLY A 149 34.54 56.30 -0.54
N MET A 150 33.93 57.42 -0.09
CA MET A 150 32.91 58.29 -0.70
C MET A 150 31.50 57.72 -0.92
#